data_AF-A0A5B0FC26-F1
#
_entry.id   AF-A0A5B0FC26-F1
#
_cell.length_a   1.000
_cell.length_b   1.000
_cell.length_c   1.000
_cell.angle_alpha   90.00
_cell.angle_beta   90.00
_cell.angle_gamma   90.00
#
_symmetry.space_group_name_H-M   'P 1'
#
loop_
_entity.id
_entity.type
_entity.pdbx_description
1 polymer ?
#
loop_
_entity_poly.entity_id
_entity_poly.type
_entity_poly.pdbx_seq_one_letter_code
_entity_poly.pdbx_strand_id
1 'polypeptide(L)'
;MRIIVAMLLMLSGYAFAGCNSLSDSDQRAYCDARADRDSSKCNSISNSDLRATCNAESGGGRSNCNSISDSDQRAYCNAKAGGGSSNCNSISGSALRATCDAESGGGRSNCNSISDSDQRAYCNAKAGGGRSNCNSISNSDQRTECEAITH
;
A
#
# COMPACT_ATOMS: atom_id res chain seq x y z
N MET A 1 16.36 -19.11 -39.33
CA MET A 1 15.84 -18.07 -38.42
C MET A 1 14.36 -18.33 -38.08
N ARG A 2 14.05 -19.44 -37.39
CA ARG A 2 12.67 -19.75 -36.93
C ARG A 2 12.61 -20.29 -35.49
N ILE A 3 13.76 -20.50 -34.85
CA ILE A 3 13.86 -21.11 -33.51
C ILE A 3 13.90 -20.04 -32.40
N ILE A 4 14.20 -18.77 -32.73
CA ILE A 4 14.36 -17.69 -31.75
C ILE A 4 13.01 -17.18 -31.22
N VAL A 5 11.91 -17.36 -31.96
CA VAL A 5 10.57 -16.87 -31.54
C VAL A 5 9.92 -17.76 -30.47
N ALA A 6 10.36 -19.01 -30.31
CA ALA A 6 9.73 -19.95 -29.37
C ALA A 6 10.20 -19.78 -27.90
N MET A 7 11.34 -19.13 -27.63
CA MET A 7 11.87 -18.98 -26.26
C MET A 7 11.33 -17.75 -25.50
N LEU A 8 10.71 -16.78 -26.19
CA LEU A 8 10.20 -15.55 -25.56
C LEU A 8 8.81 -15.70 -24.90
N LEU A 9 8.14 -16.83 -25.08
CA LEU A 9 6.81 -17.10 -24.50
C LEU A 9 6.86 -17.84 -23.15
N MET A 10 8.06 -18.10 -22.61
CA MET A 10 8.24 -18.81 -21.33
C MET A 10 8.60 -17.89 -20.14
N LEU A 11 8.73 -16.58 -20.36
CA LEU A 11 9.01 -15.60 -19.30
C LEU A 11 7.76 -14.81 -18.95
N SER A 12 6.89 -15.32 -18.07
CA SER A 12 6.06 -14.51 -17.13
C SER A 12 4.94 -15.30 -16.44
N GLY A 13 5.19 -16.56 -16.08
CA GLY A 13 4.39 -17.21 -15.03
C GLY A 13 4.82 -16.74 -13.63
N TYR A 14 5.01 -15.44 -13.42
CA TYR A 14 5.14 -14.92 -12.06
C TYR A 14 3.74 -15.01 -11.48
N ALA A 15 3.51 -16.00 -10.62
CA ALA A 15 2.36 -16.01 -9.74
C ALA A 15 2.46 -14.77 -8.86
N PHE A 16 1.94 -13.66 -9.37
CA PHE A 16 1.72 -12.48 -8.57
C PHE A 16 0.80 -12.93 -7.43
N ALA A 17 1.24 -12.71 -6.18
CA ALA A 17 0.28 -12.78 -5.09
C ALA A 17 -0.76 -11.71 -5.38
N GLY A 18 -1.89 -12.15 -5.91
CA GLY A 18 -3.03 -11.30 -6.16
C GLY A 18 -3.77 -11.05 -4.85
N CYS A 19 -4.55 -9.97 -4.82
CA CYS A 19 -5.34 -9.58 -3.65
C CYS A 19 -6.55 -10.50 -3.40
N ASN A 20 -6.74 -11.54 -4.22
CA ASN A 20 -7.89 -12.45 -4.21
C ASN A 20 -8.10 -13.19 -2.88
N SER A 21 -7.05 -13.43 -2.10
CA SER A 21 -7.14 -14.12 -0.80
C SER A 21 -7.47 -13.21 0.37
N LEU A 22 -7.58 -11.89 0.17
CA LEU A 22 -8.01 -10.97 1.21
C LEU A 22 -9.47 -11.24 1.58
N SER A 23 -9.75 -11.39 2.88
CA SER A 23 -11.08 -11.72 3.37
C SER A 23 -12.05 -10.54 3.23
N ASP A 24 -11.59 -9.34 3.56
CA ASP A 24 -12.35 -8.10 3.47
C ASP A 24 -12.45 -7.61 2.01
N SER A 25 -13.67 -7.38 1.54
CA SER A 25 -13.92 -6.97 0.15
C SER A 25 -13.42 -5.58 -0.19
N ASP A 26 -13.45 -4.67 0.78
CA ASP A 26 -13.01 -3.29 0.64
C ASP A 26 -11.48 -3.24 0.55
N GLN A 27 -10.79 -3.99 1.41
CA GLN A 27 -9.33 -4.18 1.34
C GLN A 27 -8.90 -4.88 0.07
N ARG A 28 -9.66 -5.89 -0.40
CA ARG A 28 -9.38 -6.56 -1.68
C ARG A 28 -9.44 -5.58 -2.84
N ALA A 29 -10.51 -4.81 -2.96
CA ALA A 29 -10.65 -3.80 -4.01
C ALA A 29 -9.57 -2.72 -3.93
N TYR A 30 -9.22 -2.29 -2.72
CA TYR A 30 -8.12 -1.35 -2.48
C TYR A 30 -6.76 -1.89 -2.94
N CYS A 31 -6.44 -3.12 -2.54
CA CYS A 31 -5.22 -3.82 -2.92
C CYS A 31 -5.16 -4.00 -4.45
N ASP A 32 -6.26 -4.42 -5.07
CA ASP A 32 -6.34 -4.61 -6.52
C ASP A 32 -6.17 -3.29 -7.29
N ALA A 33 -6.69 -2.17 -6.75
CA ALA A 33 -6.52 -0.84 -7.32
C ALA A 33 -5.04 -0.39 -7.25
N ARG A 34 -4.39 -0.64 -6.11
CA ARG A 34 -2.98 -0.31 -5.86
C ARG A 34 -2.04 -1.15 -6.74
N ALA A 35 -2.26 -2.45 -6.81
CA ALA A 35 -1.44 -3.39 -7.58
C ALA A 35 -1.51 -3.09 -9.08
N ASP A 36 -2.70 -2.85 -9.60
CA ASP A 36 -2.91 -2.63 -11.05
C ASP A 36 -2.82 -1.15 -11.45
N ARG A 37 -2.67 -0.23 -10.48
CA ARG A 37 -2.72 1.22 -10.68
C ARG A 37 -4.01 1.69 -11.36
N ASP A 38 -5.13 1.06 -11.00
CA ASP A 38 -6.44 1.29 -11.59
C ASP A 38 -7.43 1.82 -10.54
N SER A 39 -7.69 3.13 -10.60
CA SER A 39 -8.64 3.79 -9.69
C SER A 39 -10.10 3.38 -9.91
N SER A 40 -10.45 2.76 -11.06
CA SER A 40 -11.83 2.30 -11.30
C SER A 40 -12.26 1.22 -10.30
N LYS A 41 -11.30 0.46 -9.77
CA LYS A 41 -11.52 -0.57 -8.75
C LYS A 41 -11.85 0.00 -7.36
N CYS A 42 -11.50 1.27 -7.10
CA CYS A 42 -11.89 1.94 -5.86
C CYS A 42 -13.41 2.11 -5.74
N ASN A 43 -14.16 2.08 -6.84
CA ASN A 43 -15.60 2.31 -6.85
C ASN A 43 -16.41 1.24 -6.09
N SER A 44 -15.89 0.02 -5.98
CA SER A 44 -16.55 -1.06 -5.24
C SER A 44 -16.30 -1.03 -3.73
N ILE A 45 -15.43 -0.14 -3.25
CA ILE A 45 -15.13 0.02 -1.83
C ILE A 45 -16.32 0.70 -1.15
N SER A 46 -16.91 0.04 -0.16
CA SER A 46 -18.07 0.54 0.59
C SER A 46 -17.68 1.62 1.59
N ASN A 47 -16.57 1.44 2.29
CA ASN A 47 -16.01 2.39 3.23
C ASN A 47 -15.57 3.68 2.51
N SER A 48 -16.22 4.81 2.84
CA SER A 48 -15.98 6.09 2.18
C SER A 48 -14.55 6.61 2.35
N ASP A 49 -13.96 6.41 3.52
CA ASP A 49 -12.62 6.89 3.87
C ASP A 49 -11.56 6.04 3.15
N LEU A 50 -11.74 4.73 3.09
CA LEU A 50 -10.86 3.85 2.30
C LEU A 50 -10.99 4.12 0.81
N ARG A 51 -12.20 4.34 0.30
CA ARG A 51 -12.44 4.69 -1.12
C ARG A 51 -11.76 6.00 -1.49
N ALA A 52 -11.86 7.00 -0.63
CA ALA A 52 -11.20 8.30 -0.80
C ALA A 52 -9.67 8.16 -0.82
N THR A 53 -9.12 7.37 0.09
CA THR A 53 -7.68 7.01 0.13
C THR A 53 -7.25 6.30 -1.15
N CYS A 54 -8.01 5.29 -1.57
CA CYS A 54 -7.80 4.53 -2.81
C CYS A 54 -7.71 5.43 -4.04
N ASN A 55 -8.68 6.33 -4.19
CA ASN A 55 -8.74 7.26 -5.30
C ASN A 55 -7.57 8.26 -5.27
N ALA A 56 -7.15 8.71 -4.09
CA ALA A 56 -6.01 9.61 -3.95
C ALA A 56 -4.69 8.94 -4.39
N GLU A 57 -4.46 7.70 -3.96
CA GLU A 57 -3.22 6.96 -4.23
C GLU A 57 -3.17 6.36 -5.65
N SER A 58 -4.32 6.08 -6.27
CA SER A 58 -4.42 5.46 -7.61
C SER A 58 -4.51 6.47 -8.76
N GLY A 59 -4.05 7.71 -8.54
CA GLY A 59 -3.92 8.73 -9.60
C GLY A 59 -4.93 9.88 -9.57
N GLY A 60 -5.87 9.90 -8.61
CA GLY A 60 -6.84 10.98 -8.47
C GLY A 60 -6.33 12.23 -7.73
N GLY A 61 -5.15 12.17 -7.12
CA GLY A 61 -4.50 13.31 -6.47
C GLY A 61 -5.05 13.67 -5.09
N ARG A 62 -4.42 14.65 -4.46
CA ARG A 62 -4.62 15.04 -3.04
C ARG A 62 -6.04 15.49 -2.71
N SER A 63 -6.80 16.02 -3.66
CA SER A 63 -8.18 16.50 -3.44
C SER A 63 -9.11 15.41 -2.91
N ASN A 64 -8.85 14.14 -3.25
CA ASN A 64 -9.64 13.00 -2.76
C ASN A 64 -9.44 12.74 -1.26
N CYS A 65 -8.33 13.19 -0.66
CA CYS A 65 -8.11 13.01 0.78
C CYS A 65 -9.06 13.86 1.63
N ASN A 66 -9.65 14.93 1.08
CA ASN A 66 -10.47 15.87 1.85
C ASN A 66 -11.79 15.28 2.36
N SER A 67 -12.31 14.24 1.70
CA SER A 67 -13.54 13.55 2.12
C SER A 67 -13.30 12.46 3.16
N ILE A 68 -12.05 12.21 3.56
CA ILE A 68 -11.72 11.26 4.62
C ILE A 68 -12.10 11.87 5.97
N SER A 69 -12.97 11.21 6.70
CA SER A 69 -13.48 11.67 8.00
C SER A 69 -12.42 11.54 9.09
N ASP A 70 -11.76 10.38 9.14
CA ASP A 70 -10.66 10.12 10.07
C ASP A 70 -9.47 11.08 9.83
N SER A 71 -9.09 11.85 10.84
CA SER A 71 -8.05 12.87 10.71
C SER A 71 -6.67 12.30 10.46
N ASP A 72 -6.37 11.15 11.04
CA ASP A 72 -5.07 10.49 10.93
C ASP A 72 -4.92 9.86 9.54
N GLN A 73 -5.95 9.18 9.05
CA GLN A 73 -6.01 8.67 7.67
C GLN A 73 -5.96 9.80 6.65
N ARG A 74 -6.67 10.92 6.90
CA ARG A 74 -6.62 12.10 6.04
C ARG A 74 -5.21 12.69 6.00
N ALA A 75 -4.53 12.81 7.14
CA ALA A 75 -3.16 13.31 7.21
C ALA A 75 -2.18 12.38 6.46
N TYR A 76 -2.31 11.06 6.66
CA TYR A 76 -1.54 10.05 5.94
C TYR A 76 -1.75 10.14 4.42
N CYS A 77 -3.01 10.16 3.97
CA CYS A 77 -3.37 10.31 2.56
C CYS A 77 -2.76 11.59 1.96
N ASN A 78 -2.86 12.72 2.65
CA ASN A 78 -2.29 13.99 2.21
C ASN A 78 -0.77 13.96 2.09
N ALA A 79 -0.07 13.26 3.01
CA ALA A 79 1.37 13.07 2.94
C ALA A 79 1.77 12.28 1.69
N LYS A 80 1.04 11.19 1.41
CA LYS A 80 1.28 10.28 0.28
C LYS A 80 0.92 10.87 -1.08
N ALA A 81 -0.18 11.60 -1.18
CA ALA A 81 -0.72 12.10 -2.45
C ALA A 81 -0.03 13.36 -3.00
N GLY A 82 0.83 14.03 -2.22
CA GLY A 82 1.60 15.18 -2.77
C GLY A 82 2.22 16.15 -1.77
N GLY A 83 2.61 15.74 -0.56
CA GLY A 83 2.94 16.70 0.51
C GLY A 83 4.25 16.54 1.26
N GLY A 84 5.02 15.46 1.07
CA GLY A 84 6.18 15.18 1.93
C GLY A 84 5.78 14.91 3.40
N SER A 85 6.76 14.62 4.26
CA SER A 85 6.49 14.12 5.62
C SER A 85 5.86 15.16 6.57
N SER A 86 5.75 16.43 6.17
CA SER A 86 5.20 17.50 7.00
C SER A 86 3.76 17.25 7.46
N ASN A 87 2.97 16.50 6.68
CA ASN A 87 1.60 16.11 7.04
C ASN A 87 1.55 14.92 8.03
N CYS A 88 2.65 14.17 8.20
CA CYS A 88 2.71 13.03 9.12
C CYS A 88 2.68 13.47 10.60
N ASN A 89 3.17 14.67 10.91
CA ASN A 89 3.23 15.19 12.27
C ASN A 89 1.85 15.26 12.96
N SER A 90 0.79 15.53 12.19
CA SER A 90 -0.57 15.63 12.70
C SER A 90 -1.23 14.29 13.01
N ILE A 91 -0.62 13.17 12.61
CA ILE A 91 -1.15 11.81 12.86
C ILE A 91 -0.95 11.45 14.33
N SER A 92 -2.02 11.25 15.09
CA SER A 92 -1.93 10.93 16.53
C SER A 92 -1.34 9.54 16.79
N GLY A 93 -1.67 8.54 15.97
CA GLY A 93 -1.19 7.17 16.09
C GLY A 93 0.31 7.03 15.78
N SER A 94 1.11 6.60 16.75
CA SER A 94 2.57 6.48 16.61
C SER A 94 2.99 5.54 15.47
N ALA A 95 2.33 4.39 15.33
CA ALA A 95 2.65 3.42 14.28
C ALA A 95 2.30 3.94 12.87
N LEU A 96 1.16 4.62 12.74
CA LEU A 96 0.75 5.22 11.47
C LEU A 96 1.64 6.41 11.10
N ARG A 97 2.02 7.25 12.08
CA ARG A 97 2.99 8.33 11.90
C ARG A 97 4.35 7.79 11.44
N ALA A 98 4.89 6.79 12.13
CA ALA A 98 6.15 6.14 11.76
C ALA A 98 6.11 5.59 10.33
N THR A 99 5.00 4.97 9.94
CA THR A 99 4.78 4.46 8.58
C THR A 99 4.73 5.61 7.56
N CYS A 100 4.03 6.69 7.87
CA CYS A 100 3.97 7.90 7.05
C CYS A 100 5.37 8.48 6.82
N ASP A 101 6.13 8.70 7.89
CA ASP A 101 7.48 9.27 7.84
C ASP A 101 8.44 8.37 7.05
N ALA A 102 8.33 7.05 7.21
CA ALA A 102 9.14 6.09 6.47
C ALA A 102 8.90 6.18 4.96
N GLU A 103 7.62 6.26 4.56
CA GLU A 103 7.20 6.30 3.16
C GLU A 103 7.32 7.68 2.49
N SER A 104 7.40 8.76 3.28
CA SER A 104 7.52 10.14 2.79
C SER A 104 8.97 10.65 2.72
N GLY A 105 9.95 9.75 2.67
CA GLY A 105 11.36 10.08 2.43
C GLY A 105 12.29 9.94 3.64
N GLY A 106 11.78 9.59 4.82
CA GLY A 106 12.60 9.34 6.01
C GLY A 106 13.21 7.93 6.08
N GLY A 107 12.74 7.00 5.23
CA GLY A 107 13.31 5.66 5.08
C GLY A 107 12.93 4.67 6.19
N ARG A 108 13.41 3.43 6.05
CA ARG A 108 13.03 2.28 6.89
C ARG A 108 13.31 2.45 8.39
N SER A 109 14.28 3.29 8.77
CA SER A 109 14.61 3.52 10.18
C SER A 109 13.43 4.05 11.00
N ASN A 110 12.49 4.75 10.37
CA ASN A 110 11.29 5.25 11.04
C ASN A 110 10.35 4.12 11.49
N CYS A 111 10.36 2.98 10.79
CA CYS A 111 9.57 1.80 11.15
C CYS A 111 10.03 1.15 12.46
N ASN A 112 11.24 1.42 12.95
CA ASN A 112 11.80 0.79 14.16
C ASN A 112 11.01 1.12 15.44
N SER A 113 10.28 2.23 15.45
CA SER A 113 9.45 2.64 16.60
C SER A 113 8.09 1.91 16.67
N ILE A 114 7.74 1.14 15.64
CA ILE A 114 6.50 0.37 15.58
C ILE A 114 6.69 -0.91 16.41
N SER A 115 5.96 -1.04 17.53
CA SER A 115 6.06 -2.20 18.42
C SER A 115 5.52 -3.49 17.78
N ASP A 116 4.37 -3.39 17.10
CA ASP A 116 3.75 -4.53 16.42
C ASP A 116 4.65 -5.03 15.27
N SER A 117 4.98 -6.32 15.29
CA SER A 117 5.93 -6.91 14.34
C SER A 117 5.40 -6.94 12.92
N ASP A 118 4.10 -7.19 12.74
CA ASP A 118 3.46 -7.30 11.44
C ASP A 118 3.37 -5.92 10.79
N GLN A 119 2.94 -4.90 11.53
CA GLN A 119 2.95 -3.50 11.09
C GLN A 119 4.37 -2.98 10.80
N ARG A 120 5.36 -3.34 11.63
CA ARG A 120 6.76 -2.96 11.38
C ARG A 120 7.29 -3.59 10.10
N ALA A 121 7.02 -4.88 9.88
CA ALA A 121 7.39 -5.59 8.67
C ALA A 121 6.72 -4.99 7.42
N TYR A 122 5.43 -4.69 7.50
CA TYR A 122 4.67 -4.02 6.45
C TYR A 122 5.21 -2.61 6.14
N CYS A 123 5.51 -1.81 7.16
CA CYS A 123 6.17 -0.50 7.02
C CYS A 123 7.53 -0.63 6.31
N ASN A 124 8.37 -1.58 6.75
CA ASN A 124 9.68 -1.81 6.15
C ASN A 124 9.58 -2.21 4.67
N ALA A 125 8.60 -3.05 4.32
CA ALA A 125 8.34 -3.43 2.94
C ALA A 125 8.01 -2.21 2.07
N LYS A 126 7.07 -1.36 2.53
CA LYS A 126 6.62 -0.16 1.80
C LYS A 126 7.67 0.95 1.74
N ALA A 127 8.53 1.08 2.76
CA ALA A 127 9.59 2.09 2.81
C ALA A 127 10.86 1.71 2.00
N GLY A 128 10.73 0.85 0.98
CA GLY A 128 11.82 0.45 0.10
C GLY A 128 12.65 -0.75 0.60
N GLY A 129 12.11 -1.55 1.52
CA GLY A 129 12.67 -2.85 1.88
C GLY A 129 12.29 -3.97 0.90
N GLY A 130 11.23 -3.75 0.11
CA GLY A 130 10.74 -4.72 -0.86
C GLY A 130 10.08 -5.94 -0.22
N ARG A 131 9.59 -6.82 -1.09
CA ARG A 131 8.70 -7.94 -0.76
C ARG A 131 9.23 -8.92 0.28
N SER A 132 10.57 -9.04 0.43
CA SER A 132 11.19 -9.93 1.43
C SER A 132 10.76 -9.64 2.87
N ASN A 133 10.38 -8.39 3.19
CA ASN A 133 9.89 -8.01 4.51
C ASN A 133 8.45 -8.48 4.77
N CYS A 134 7.68 -8.80 3.73
CA CYS A 134 6.31 -9.31 3.89
C CYS A 134 6.29 -10.72 4.49
N ASN A 135 7.36 -11.52 4.27
CA ASN A 135 7.45 -12.91 4.74
C ASN A 135 7.36 -13.06 6.27
N SER A 136 7.77 -12.03 7.01
CA SER A 136 7.70 -12.04 8.48
C SER A 136 6.34 -11.60 9.05
N ILE A 137 5.39 -11.22 8.19
CA ILE A 137 4.03 -10.85 8.60
C ILE A 137 3.25 -12.14 8.91
N SER A 138 2.75 -12.25 10.14
CA SER A 138 2.00 -13.42 10.61
C SER A 138 0.56 -13.39 10.12
N ASN A 139 -0.07 -12.22 10.11
CA ASN A 139 -1.40 -12.00 9.57
C ASN A 139 -1.44 -12.29 8.05
N SER A 140 -2.27 -13.24 7.63
CA SER A 140 -2.36 -13.68 6.23
C SER A 140 -2.79 -12.58 5.27
N ASP A 141 -3.74 -11.77 5.69
CA ASP A 141 -4.35 -10.74 4.85
C ASP A 141 -3.36 -9.59 4.68
N GLN A 142 -2.78 -9.12 5.78
CA GLN A 142 -1.75 -8.10 5.74
C GLN A 142 -0.52 -8.56 4.95
N ARG A 143 -0.12 -9.84 5.05
CA ARG A 143 0.97 -10.41 4.25
C ARG A 143 0.62 -10.42 2.76
N THR A 144 -0.59 -10.89 2.42
CA THR A 144 -1.08 -10.92 1.04
C THR A 144 -1.07 -9.52 0.43
N GLU A 145 -1.61 -8.54 1.16
CA GLU A 145 -1.65 -7.15 0.70
C GLU A 145 -0.24 -6.60 0.49
N CYS A 146 0.65 -6.79 1.49
CA CYS A 146 2.06 -6.39 1.42
C CYS A 146 2.73 -6.91 0.16
N GLU A 147 2.57 -8.21 -0.07
CA GLU A 147 3.16 -8.90 -1.21
C GLU A 147 2.62 -8.39 -2.53
N ALA A 148 1.32 -8.12 -2.63
CA ALA A 148 0.68 -7.65 -3.86
C ALA A 148 1.16 -6.24 -4.26
N ILE A 149 1.35 -5.34 -3.29
CA ILE A 149 1.64 -3.92 -3.55
C ILE A 149 3.13 -3.57 -3.49
N THR A 150 3.99 -4.49 -3.08
CA THR A 150 5.45 -4.30 -3.04
C THR A 150 6.15 -5.19 -4.07
N HIS A 151 7.00 -4.58 -4.89
CA HIS A 151 7.78 -5.25 -5.94
C HIS A 151 9.28 -5.21 -5.61
#